data_AF-A0A087YSI5-F1
#
_entry.id   AF-A0A087YSI5-F1
#
_cell.length_a   1.000
_cell.length_b   1.000
_cell.length_c   1.000
_cell.angle_alpha   90.00
_cell.angle_beta   90.00
_cell.angle_gamma   90.00
#
_symmetry.space_group_name_H-M   'P 1'
#
loop_
_entity.id
_entity.type
_entity.pdbx_description
1 polymer ?
#
loop_
_entity_poly.entity_id
_entity_poly.type
_entity_poly.pdbx_seq_one_letter_code
_entity_poly.pdbx_strand_id
1 'polypeptide(L)'
;PEVDLNAPARSDDDRATPNVSVKGLKENWQKWSSEHQESQKLNPFSHDTRQTVVALHRGQDDYGRPQQGSLTEKRGKEAHTHIGREVQKLCEVIRDIGQHDGDRREDHRKGITVEFGKLFEHYVAISNTLVGILLRARKQGLVDFEGETLWQGKDDHVVITLLE
;
A
#
# COMPACT_ATOMS: atom_id res chain seq x y z
N PRO A 1 -23.22 -66.13 -11.25
CA PRO A 1 -22.96 -64.77 -10.72
C PRO A 1 -22.36 -63.90 -11.82
N GLU A 2 -23.24 -63.31 -12.61
CA GLU A 2 -22.90 -62.30 -13.63
C GLU A 2 -22.66 -60.98 -12.92
N VAL A 3 -21.53 -60.33 -13.18
CA VAL A 3 -21.22 -58.98 -12.68
C VAL A 3 -21.36 -58.02 -13.85
N ASP A 4 -22.40 -57.21 -13.75
CA ASP A 4 -22.83 -56.20 -14.72
C ASP A 4 -21.80 -55.06 -14.77
N LEU A 5 -21.07 -54.94 -15.88
CA LEU A 5 -20.14 -53.85 -16.16
C LEU A 5 -20.81 -52.88 -17.14
N ASN A 6 -21.73 -52.05 -16.65
CA ASN A 6 -22.19 -50.90 -17.41
C ASN A 6 -22.68 -49.76 -16.50
N ALA A 7 -21.77 -48.83 -16.20
CA ALA A 7 -22.15 -47.50 -15.70
C ALA A 7 -21.17 -46.47 -16.26
N PRO A 8 -21.55 -45.61 -17.21
CA PRO A 8 -20.75 -44.44 -17.54
C PRO A 8 -20.87 -43.42 -16.40
N ALA A 9 -19.73 -43.12 -15.78
CA ALA A 9 -19.59 -42.00 -14.86
C ALA A 9 -19.99 -40.70 -15.59
N ARG A 10 -21.01 -40.01 -15.08
CA ARG A 10 -21.34 -38.65 -15.50
C ARG A 10 -20.26 -37.73 -14.97
N SER A 11 -19.36 -37.32 -15.84
CA SER A 11 -18.42 -36.25 -15.58
C SER A 11 -19.13 -34.93 -15.86
N ASP A 12 -19.70 -34.32 -14.83
CA ASP A 12 -20.11 -32.91 -14.85
C ASP A 12 -18.84 -32.05 -14.74
N ASP A 13 -18.14 -31.84 -15.86
CA ASP A 13 -17.05 -30.86 -15.99
C ASP A 13 -17.49 -29.72 -16.91
N ASP A 14 -18.52 -28.97 -16.50
CA ASP A 14 -18.89 -27.68 -17.09
C ASP A 14 -18.05 -26.56 -16.45
N ARG A 15 -16.71 -26.68 -16.54
CA ARG A 15 -15.85 -25.51 -16.36
C ARG A 15 -15.85 -24.72 -17.66
N ALA A 16 -16.89 -23.91 -17.84
CA ALA A 16 -17.01 -22.95 -18.94
C ALA A 16 -15.72 -22.11 -19.01
N THR A 17 -14.87 -22.44 -19.96
CA THR A 17 -13.82 -21.52 -20.43
C THR A 17 -14.55 -20.33 -21.02
N PRO A 18 -14.27 -19.09 -20.59
CA PRO A 18 -14.95 -17.94 -21.17
C PRO A 18 -14.48 -17.86 -22.62
N ASN A 19 -15.35 -18.26 -23.55
CA ASN A 19 -15.11 -18.10 -24.96
C ASN A 19 -15.13 -16.60 -25.26
N VAL A 20 -13.98 -15.95 -25.12
CA VAL A 20 -13.82 -14.54 -25.43
C VAL A 20 -13.89 -14.39 -26.94
N SER A 21 -15.09 -14.15 -27.46
CA SER A 21 -15.34 -13.97 -28.88
C SER A 21 -14.41 -12.88 -29.45
N VAL A 22 -13.68 -13.21 -30.50
CA VAL A 22 -12.79 -12.27 -31.23
C VAL A 22 -13.48 -10.99 -31.66
N LYS A 23 -14.81 -11.02 -31.90
CA LYS A 23 -15.61 -9.82 -32.18
C LYS A 23 -15.67 -8.89 -30.97
N GLY A 24 -15.91 -9.42 -29.77
CA GLY A 24 -15.90 -8.65 -28.52
C GLY A 24 -14.52 -8.09 -28.19
N LEU A 25 -13.44 -8.79 -28.57
CA LEU A 25 -12.08 -8.28 -28.42
C LEU A 25 -11.84 -7.05 -29.32
N LYS A 26 -12.23 -7.12 -30.59
CA LYS A 26 -12.13 -5.98 -31.53
C LYS A 26 -12.90 -4.76 -31.02
N GLU A 27 -14.12 -4.97 -30.54
CA GLU A 27 -14.97 -3.90 -30.00
C GLU A 27 -14.35 -3.26 -28.75
N ASN A 28 -13.86 -4.07 -27.81
CA ASN A 28 -13.16 -3.57 -26.61
C ASN A 28 -11.88 -2.81 -26.95
N TRP A 29 -11.08 -3.29 -27.90
CA TRP A 29 -9.88 -2.59 -28.36
C TRP A 29 -10.21 -1.28 -29.06
N GLN A 30 -11.25 -1.25 -29.89
CA GLN A 30 -11.68 -0.04 -30.56
C GLN A 30 -12.16 1.00 -29.54
N LYS A 31 -12.95 0.57 -28.55
CA LYS A 31 -13.38 1.42 -27.44
C LYS A 31 -12.19 1.98 -26.65
N TRP A 32 -11.27 1.11 -26.22
CA TRP A 32 -10.06 1.51 -25.50
C TRP A 32 -9.21 2.49 -26.33
N SER A 33 -9.05 2.25 -27.62
CA SER A 33 -8.28 3.12 -28.52
C SER A 33 -8.90 4.51 -28.63
N SER A 34 -10.23 4.59 -28.80
CA SER A 34 -10.95 5.86 -28.83
C SER A 34 -10.85 6.62 -27.51
N GLU A 35 -11.09 5.97 -26.37
CA GLU A 35 -10.94 6.56 -25.03
C GLU A 35 -9.50 7.04 -24.76
N HIS A 36 -8.52 6.25 -25.23
CA HIS A 36 -7.12 6.61 -25.12
C HIS A 36 -6.79 7.85 -25.97
N GLN A 37 -7.25 7.90 -27.23
CA GLN A 37 -7.07 9.07 -28.08
C GLN A 37 -7.72 10.33 -27.46
N GLU A 38 -8.92 10.21 -26.89
CA GLU A 38 -9.56 11.33 -26.18
C GLU A 38 -8.76 11.77 -24.95
N SER A 39 -8.27 10.84 -24.15
CA SER A 39 -7.44 11.14 -22.98
C SER A 39 -6.13 11.83 -23.37
N GLN A 40 -5.49 11.41 -24.48
CA GLN A 40 -4.25 12.01 -24.95
C GLN A 40 -4.43 13.45 -25.46
N LYS A 41 -5.65 13.86 -25.86
CA LYS A 41 -5.95 15.26 -26.23
C LYS A 41 -5.90 16.22 -25.03
N LEU A 42 -6.02 15.71 -23.81
CA LEU A 42 -5.92 16.50 -22.57
C LEU A 42 -4.55 16.37 -21.89
N ASN A 43 -3.66 15.54 -22.45
CA ASN A 43 -2.36 15.28 -21.88
C ASN A 43 -1.36 16.35 -22.33
N PRO A 44 -0.80 17.17 -21.40
CA PRO A 44 0.17 18.20 -21.74
C PRO A 44 1.51 17.65 -22.28
N PHE A 45 1.74 16.33 -22.17
CA PHE A 45 2.94 15.66 -22.70
C PHE A 45 2.73 15.04 -24.09
N SER A 46 1.57 15.26 -24.73
CA SER A 46 1.25 14.73 -26.06
C SER A 46 1.52 15.75 -27.17
N HIS A 47 2.16 15.30 -28.25
CA HIS A 47 2.66 16.14 -29.35
C HIS A 47 1.59 16.92 -30.13
N ASP A 48 0.31 16.54 -30.05
CA ASP A 48 -0.76 17.04 -30.94
C ASP A 48 -1.67 18.11 -30.33
N THR A 49 -1.38 18.59 -29.11
CA THR A 49 -2.33 19.48 -28.40
C THR A 49 -1.89 20.94 -28.39
N ARG A 50 -2.37 21.69 -29.39
CA ARG A 50 -2.50 23.15 -29.27
C ARG A 50 -3.76 23.44 -28.44
N GLN A 51 -3.52 23.82 -27.17
CA GLN A 51 -4.40 24.50 -26.22
C GLN A 51 -5.36 23.68 -25.33
N THR A 52 -5.56 24.23 -24.12
CA THR A 52 -6.73 24.13 -23.22
C THR A 52 -6.79 23.04 -22.14
N VAL A 53 -5.67 22.61 -21.55
CA VAL A 53 -5.79 22.19 -20.13
C VAL A 53 -5.94 23.47 -19.33
N VAL A 54 -7.15 23.77 -18.82
CA VAL A 54 -7.30 24.76 -17.75
C VAL A 54 -6.51 24.17 -16.59
N ALA A 55 -5.26 24.62 -16.44
CA ALA A 55 -4.43 24.19 -15.35
C ALA A 55 -5.18 24.58 -14.08
N LEU A 56 -5.54 23.57 -13.29
CA LEU A 56 -6.10 23.81 -11.97
C LEU A 56 -5.11 24.68 -11.22
N HIS A 57 -5.61 25.74 -10.57
CA HIS A 57 -4.74 26.66 -9.86
C HIS A 57 -4.41 26.09 -8.49
N ARG A 58 -3.18 26.32 -8.02
CA ARG A 58 -2.79 25.96 -6.64
C ARG A 58 -3.77 26.62 -5.68
N GLY A 59 -4.50 25.82 -4.91
CA GLY A 59 -5.54 26.28 -3.98
C GLY A 59 -6.97 25.85 -4.36
N GLN A 60 -7.20 25.33 -5.57
CA GLN A 60 -8.45 24.65 -5.89
C GLN A 60 -8.48 23.24 -5.27
N ASP A 61 -9.65 22.78 -4.85
CA ASP A 61 -9.84 21.52 -4.11
C ASP A 61 -9.43 20.27 -4.89
N ASP A 62 -9.49 20.33 -6.22
CA ASP A 62 -9.12 19.29 -7.16
C ASP A 62 -7.65 19.38 -7.62
N TYR A 63 -6.94 20.47 -7.29
CA TYR A 63 -5.53 20.62 -7.62
C TYR A 63 -4.67 19.55 -6.94
N GLY A 64 -3.87 18.82 -7.72
CA GLY A 64 -3.00 17.75 -7.21
C GLY A 64 -3.74 16.48 -6.77
N ARG A 65 -5.03 16.35 -7.12
CA ARG A 65 -5.82 15.14 -6.84
C ARG A 65 -6.11 14.36 -8.13
N PRO A 66 -6.16 13.03 -8.06
CA PRO A 66 -6.63 12.24 -9.19
C PRO A 66 -8.10 12.52 -9.48
N GLN A 67 -8.52 12.30 -10.71
CA GLN A 67 -9.93 12.41 -11.10
C GLN A 67 -10.81 11.53 -10.20
N GLN A 68 -11.92 12.08 -9.74
CA GLN A 68 -12.87 11.37 -8.88
C GLN A 68 -13.45 10.15 -9.60
N GLY A 69 -13.52 9.01 -8.90
CA GLY A 69 -13.95 7.72 -9.43
C GLY A 69 -12.92 7.00 -10.29
N SER A 70 -11.75 7.60 -10.53
CA SER A 70 -10.69 6.95 -11.32
C SER A 70 -10.02 5.80 -10.57
N LEU A 71 -9.41 4.88 -11.33
CA LEU A 71 -8.58 3.81 -10.76
C LEU A 71 -7.40 4.36 -9.95
N THR A 72 -6.86 5.53 -10.32
CA THR A 72 -5.78 6.20 -9.58
C THR A 72 -6.25 6.65 -8.20
N GLU A 73 -7.46 7.23 -8.09
CA GLU A 73 -8.05 7.58 -6.80
C GLU A 73 -8.25 6.33 -5.93
N LYS A 74 -8.82 5.27 -6.51
CA LYS A 74 -9.04 3.99 -5.81
C LYS A 74 -7.73 3.41 -5.27
N ARG A 75 -6.69 3.31 -6.11
CA ARG A 75 -5.35 2.84 -5.71
C ARG A 75 -4.75 3.71 -4.63
N GLY A 76 -4.91 5.03 -4.71
CA GLY A 76 -4.45 5.96 -3.68
C GLY A 76 -5.09 5.70 -2.31
N LYS A 77 -6.42 5.49 -2.28
CA LYS A 77 -7.16 5.13 -1.05
C LYS A 77 -6.72 3.78 -0.50
N GLU A 78 -6.61 2.77 -1.36
CA GLU A 78 -6.15 1.43 -0.96
C GLU A 78 -4.74 1.46 -0.38
N ALA A 79 -3.82 2.19 -1.02
CA ALA A 79 -2.46 2.37 -0.52
C ALA A 79 -2.46 3.09 0.83
N HIS A 80 -3.27 4.15 0.99
CA HIS A 80 -3.37 4.85 2.27
C HIS A 80 -3.84 3.92 3.40
N THR A 81 -4.91 3.14 3.16
CA THR A 81 -5.41 2.16 4.14
C THR A 81 -4.39 1.08 4.43
N HIS A 82 -3.72 0.55 3.40
CA HIS A 82 -2.68 -0.46 3.57
C HIS A 82 -1.56 0.03 4.49
N ILE A 83 -1.07 1.25 4.24
CA ILE A 83 -0.01 1.82 5.05
C ILE A 83 -0.49 2.14 6.48
N GLY A 84 -1.75 2.54 6.66
CA GLY A 84 -2.33 2.72 8.00
C GLY A 84 -2.28 1.43 8.83
N ARG A 85 -2.59 0.28 8.22
CA ARG A 85 -2.48 -1.03 8.88
C ARG A 85 -1.04 -1.40 9.23
N GLU A 86 -0.09 -1.11 8.35
CA GLU A 86 1.33 -1.34 8.62
C GLU A 86 1.83 -0.51 9.81
N VAL A 87 1.37 0.73 9.96
CA VAL A 87 1.68 1.59 11.11
C VAL A 87 1.07 1.04 12.41
N GLN A 88 -0.17 0.55 12.37
CA GLN A 88 -0.80 -0.08 13.54
C GLN A 88 -0.03 -1.31 13.99
N LYS A 89 0.32 -2.19 13.04
CA LYS A 89 1.14 -3.38 13.30
C LYS A 89 2.50 -3.03 13.89
N LEU A 90 3.14 -1.94 13.43
CA LEU A 90 4.39 -1.45 14.00
C LEU A 90 4.22 -1.09 15.47
N CYS A 91 3.16 -0.37 15.83
CA CYS A 91 2.90 -0.01 17.22
C CYS A 91 2.65 -1.26 18.08
N GLU A 92 1.93 -2.26 17.55
CA GLU A 92 1.73 -3.55 18.23
C GLU A 92 3.05 -4.29 18.49
N VAL A 93 3.90 -4.42 17.47
CA VAL A 93 5.22 -5.05 17.63
C VAL A 93 6.05 -4.31 18.67
N ILE A 94 6.08 -2.97 18.64
CA ILE A 94 6.82 -2.17 19.64
C ILE A 94 6.26 -2.43 21.05
N ARG A 95 4.93 -2.53 21.21
CA ARG A 95 4.32 -2.90 22.50
C ARG A 95 4.74 -4.29 22.98
N ASP A 96 4.87 -5.24 22.06
CA ASP A 96 5.17 -6.63 22.40
C ASP A 96 6.66 -6.85 22.77
N ILE A 97 7.59 -6.20 22.07
CA ILE A 97 9.04 -6.41 22.26
C ILE A 97 9.73 -5.29 23.04
N GLY A 98 9.05 -4.16 23.25
CA GLY A 98 9.59 -2.98 23.92
C GLY A 98 9.73 -3.16 25.42
N GLN A 99 10.55 -2.30 26.02
CA GLN A 99 10.72 -2.22 27.47
C GLN A 99 9.82 -1.09 28.00
N HIS A 100 9.11 -1.36 29.10
CA HIS A 100 8.42 -0.30 29.83
C HIS A 100 9.43 0.48 30.67
N ASP A 101 9.36 1.81 30.64
CA ASP A 101 10.26 2.70 31.39
C ASP A 101 10.06 2.68 32.93
N GLY A 102 9.44 1.62 33.46
CA GLY A 102 9.05 1.49 34.86
C GLY A 102 10.19 1.17 35.84
N ASP A 103 11.43 1.06 35.37
CA ASP A 103 12.58 0.68 36.24
C ASP A 103 13.74 1.68 36.22
N ARG A 104 13.68 2.71 35.37
CA ARG A 104 14.73 3.73 35.26
C ARG A 104 14.12 5.08 34.87
N ARG A 105 13.88 5.94 35.87
CA ARG A 105 13.72 7.41 35.83
C ARG A 105 12.37 7.91 36.35
N GLU A 106 12.48 8.78 37.33
CA GLU A 106 11.40 9.35 38.15
C GLU A 106 10.70 10.55 37.49
N ASP A 107 11.07 10.91 36.26
CA ASP A 107 10.62 12.16 35.65
C ASP A 107 10.38 11.97 34.15
N HIS A 108 9.10 12.08 33.76
CA HIS A 108 8.53 12.19 32.41
C HIS A 108 8.24 10.92 31.59
N ARG A 109 6.94 10.60 31.53
CA ARG A 109 6.19 9.73 30.60
C ARG A 109 6.59 8.25 30.58
N LYS A 110 5.71 7.43 31.17
CA LYS A 110 5.73 5.95 31.15
C LYS A 110 5.59 5.43 29.71
N GLY A 111 6.64 5.54 28.91
CA GLY A 111 6.68 5.14 27.51
C GLY A 111 7.16 3.71 27.33
N ILE A 112 6.85 3.12 26.17
CA ILE A 112 7.44 1.86 25.72
C ILE A 112 8.56 2.20 24.75
N THR A 113 9.76 1.66 24.99
CA THR A 113 10.95 1.95 24.18
C THR A 113 11.56 0.67 23.61
N VAL A 114 12.14 0.77 22.41
CA VAL A 114 12.85 -0.35 21.76
C VAL A 114 14.03 0.18 20.96
N GLU A 115 15.16 -0.52 20.99
CA GLU A 115 16.30 -0.21 20.12
C GLU A 115 15.99 -0.59 18.66
N PHE A 116 16.43 0.23 17.71
CA PHE A 116 16.19 0.04 16.28
C PHE A 116 16.70 -1.32 15.79
N GLY A 117 17.88 -1.76 16.22
CA GLY A 117 18.45 -3.04 15.80
C GLY A 117 17.54 -4.21 16.18
N LYS A 118 17.05 -4.23 17.43
CA LYS A 118 16.11 -5.25 17.91
C LYS A 118 14.79 -5.23 17.14
N LEU A 119 14.26 -4.03 16.89
CA LEU A 119 13.03 -3.88 16.11
C LEU A 119 13.23 -4.34 14.66
N PHE A 120 14.36 -4.01 14.05
CA PHE A 120 14.71 -4.38 12.69
C PHE A 120 14.88 -5.90 12.55
N GLU A 121 15.56 -6.57 13.48
CA GLU A 121 15.68 -8.04 13.49
C GLU A 121 14.33 -8.74 13.57
N HIS A 122 13.39 -8.20 14.35
CA HIS A 122 12.04 -8.75 14.42
C HIS A 122 11.24 -8.51 13.13
N TYR A 123 11.44 -7.35 12.50
CA TYR A 123 10.71 -6.95 11.30
C TYR A 123 11.25 -7.56 10.01
N VAL A 124 12.56 -7.79 9.88
CA VAL A 124 13.18 -8.23 8.61
C VAL A 124 12.68 -9.60 8.15
N ALA A 125 12.27 -10.45 9.08
CA ALA A 125 11.63 -11.74 8.78
C ALA A 125 10.26 -11.58 8.07
N ILE A 126 9.65 -10.40 8.18
CA ILE A 126 8.26 -10.14 7.78
C ILE A 126 8.18 -9.03 6.71
N SER A 127 9.04 -8.00 6.74
CA SER A 127 9.05 -6.89 5.79
C SER A 127 10.35 -6.08 5.79
N ASN A 128 10.75 -5.58 4.61
CA ASN A 128 11.90 -4.68 4.41
C ASN A 128 11.53 -3.18 4.45
N THR A 129 10.31 -2.83 4.86
CA THR A 129 9.78 -1.45 4.78
C THR A 129 9.83 -0.68 6.10
N LEU A 130 10.43 -1.25 7.16
CA LEU A 130 10.38 -0.73 8.53
C LEU A 130 10.69 0.77 8.63
N VAL A 131 11.79 1.24 8.03
CA VAL A 131 12.20 2.66 8.11
C VAL A 131 11.13 3.58 7.52
N GLY A 132 10.52 3.20 6.40
CA GLY A 132 9.45 3.97 5.78
C GLY A 132 8.17 4.02 6.63
N ILE A 133 7.85 2.91 7.32
CA ILE A 133 6.70 2.85 8.23
C ILE A 133 6.98 3.68 9.49
N LEU A 134 8.19 3.61 10.06
CA LEU A 134 8.63 4.42 11.21
C LEU A 134 8.49 5.92 10.93
N LEU A 135 8.97 6.37 9.76
CA LEU A 135 8.84 7.77 9.36
C LEU A 135 7.37 8.22 9.26
N ARG A 136 6.49 7.32 8.81
CA ARG A 136 5.08 7.61 8.73
C ARG A 136 4.39 7.63 10.09
N ALA A 137 4.72 6.70 10.97
CA ALA A 137 4.25 6.68 12.35
C ALA A 137 4.69 7.96 13.09
N ARG A 138 5.95 8.40 12.88
CA ARG A 138 6.46 9.68 13.42
C ARG A 138 5.69 10.89 12.90
N LYS A 139 5.37 10.91 11.60
CA LYS A 139 4.53 11.98 11.01
C LYS A 139 3.13 12.03 11.63
N GLN A 140 2.63 10.90 12.16
CA GLN A 140 1.36 10.81 12.88
C GLN A 140 1.49 11.07 14.39
N GLY A 141 2.71 11.30 14.90
CA GLY A 141 2.97 11.54 16.31
C GLY A 141 2.88 10.29 17.19
N LEU A 142 2.96 9.09 16.60
CA LEU A 142 2.83 7.81 17.32
C LEU A 142 4.17 7.28 17.85
N VAL A 143 5.28 7.69 17.23
CA VAL A 143 6.63 7.28 17.65
C VAL A 143 7.59 8.46 17.56
N ASP A 144 8.66 8.39 18.33
CA ASP A 144 9.77 9.32 18.28
C ASP A 144 11.12 8.59 18.29
N PHE A 145 12.09 9.14 17.57
CA PHE A 145 13.46 8.63 17.48
C PHE A 145 14.38 9.69 16.85
N GLU A 146 15.66 9.64 17.20
CA GLU A 146 16.68 10.56 16.69
C GLU A 146 17.08 10.25 15.24
N GLY A 147 17.23 11.30 14.42
CA GLY A 147 17.72 11.21 13.04
C GLY A 147 16.63 11.12 11.96
N GLU A 148 17.01 11.32 10.69
CA GLU A 148 16.07 11.28 9.56
C GLU A 148 15.95 9.91 8.90
N THR A 149 17.00 9.10 8.93
CA THR A 149 17.06 7.76 8.35
C THR A 149 17.93 6.89 9.25
N LEU A 150 17.51 5.65 9.49
CA LEU A 150 18.21 4.69 10.32
C LEU A 150 18.82 3.60 9.43
N TRP A 151 20.09 3.31 9.64
CA TRP A 151 20.86 2.32 8.89
C TRP A 151 21.25 1.17 9.80
N GLN A 152 20.97 -0.06 9.36
CA GLN A 152 21.37 -1.27 10.09
C GLN A 152 22.89 -1.31 10.31
N GLY A 153 23.32 -1.74 11.49
CA GLY A 153 24.72 -1.83 11.89
C GLY A 153 25.34 -0.51 12.37
N LYS A 154 24.78 0.63 11.97
CA LYS A 154 25.22 1.96 12.42
C LYS A 154 24.31 2.51 13.52
N ASP A 155 23.01 2.50 13.25
CA ASP A 155 22.00 3.17 14.06
C ASP A 155 21.20 2.17 14.91
N ASP A 156 21.70 0.94 15.08
CA ASP A 156 21.02 -0.15 15.82
C ASP A 156 20.70 0.24 17.27
N HIS A 157 21.52 1.10 17.86
CA HIS A 157 21.39 1.61 19.22
C HIS A 157 20.37 2.74 19.38
N VAL A 158 19.81 3.27 18.27
CA VAL A 158 18.82 4.36 18.33
C VAL A 158 17.56 3.86 19.01
N VAL A 159 17.12 4.61 20.02
CA VAL A 159 15.91 4.29 20.79
C VAL A 159 14.69 4.83 20.06
N ILE A 160 13.74 3.94 19.78
CA ILE A 160 12.43 4.23 19.24
C ILE A 160 11.45 4.22 20.41
N THR A 161 10.82 5.36 20.65
CA THR A 161 9.85 5.56 21.72
C THR A 161 8.44 5.55 21.16
N LEU A 162 7.56 4.73 21.71
CA LEU A 162 6.14 4.77 21.40
C LEU A 162 5.49 5.93 22.18
N LEU A 163 4.90 6.87 21.45
CA LEU A 163 4.18 8.02 21.99
C LEU A 163 2.69 7.69 22.05
N GLU A 164 2.26 7.07 23.15
CA GLU A 164 0.84 6.98 23.52
C GLU A 164 0.41 8.19 24.40
#